data_AF-A0AAV6L738-F1
#
_entry.id   AF-A0AAV6L738-F1
#
_cell.length_a   1.000
_cell.length_b   1.000
_cell.length_c   1.000
_cell.angle_alpha   90.00
_cell.angle_beta   90.00
_cell.angle_gamma   90.00
#
_symmetry.space_group_name_H-M   'P 1'
#
loop_
_entity.id
_entity.type
_entity.pdbx_description
1 polymer ?
#
loop_
_entity_poly.entity_id
_entity_poly.type
_entity_poly.pdbx_seq_one_letter_code
_entity_poly.pdbx_strand_id
1 'polypeptide(L)'
;MEEMRGAAMAYYAKMSEVQRQSFEKFKSLIDGNGDGKVSFEEYFDYISIQGYNHLPWNLFQLLDENSRGYLDFEECVTLFYMITCNRFVFCGGNDCKSPLLLGLHFVCVECYRATMKDLVKTAELYYQKSSSDIKTAAWDFFMSLDNNNDGKVSLHEFLGFMCDKGHVKMGTSQFFKELDNDNNGTLEFMEVMALYYIIKSGRPFCGGCAEFIPGMYFTCSVCFDNGNDLFCPSSSVTITQEPTSTTNAVVLYEPKTRTSDHVYSLLEVAIGTAVGNLCTIL
;
A
#
# COMPACT_ATOMS: atom_id res chain seq x y z
N MET A 1 11.67 -6.45 -4.27
CA MET A 1 12.70 -6.62 -3.23
C MET A 1 13.70 -5.48 -3.17
N GLU A 2 14.05 -4.83 -4.29
CA GLU A 2 14.98 -3.68 -4.30
C GLU A 2 14.62 -2.58 -3.28
N GLU A 3 13.35 -2.17 -3.20
CA GLU A 3 12.88 -1.22 -2.18
C GLU A 3 13.12 -1.72 -0.74
N MET A 4 12.90 -3.02 -0.49
CA MET A 4 13.14 -3.62 0.83
C MET A 4 14.62 -3.66 1.17
N ARG A 5 15.50 -3.94 0.19
CA ARG A 5 16.96 -3.89 0.36
C ARG A 5 17.40 -2.47 0.74
N GLY A 6 16.94 -1.48 0.00
CA GLY A 6 17.20 -0.07 0.30
C GLY A 6 16.74 0.34 1.71
N ALA A 7 15.53 -0.07 2.10
CA ALA A 7 15.01 0.18 3.45
C ALA A 7 15.81 -0.54 4.54
N ALA A 8 16.21 -1.79 4.30
CA ALA A 8 17.02 -2.58 5.23
C ALA A 8 18.40 -1.95 5.44
N MET A 9 19.04 -1.48 4.37
CA MET A 9 20.33 -0.78 4.47
C MET A 9 20.21 0.58 5.19
N ALA A 10 19.13 1.33 4.93
CA ALA A 10 18.85 2.56 5.67
C ALA A 10 18.57 2.29 7.16
N TYR A 11 17.86 1.21 7.46
CA TYR A 11 17.64 0.73 8.84
C TYR A 11 18.96 0.37 9.51
N TYR A 12 19.80 -0.44 8.84
CA TYR A 12 21.13 -0.83 9.32
C TYR A 12 22.01 0.38 9.64
N ALA A 13 22.06 1.36 8.73
CA ALA A 13 22.83 2.59 8.93
C ALA A 13 22.39 3.39 10.17
N LYS A 14 21.11 3.31 10.54
CA LYS A 14 20.52 4.02 11.69
C LYS A 14 20.40 3.17 12.96
N MET A 15 20.86 1.92 12.96
CA MET A 15 20.74 1.03 14.11
C MET A 15 21.41 1.63 15.35
N SER A 16 20.71 1.53 16.49
CA SER A 16 21.33 1.76 17.79
C SER A 16 22.35 0.67 18.12
N GLU A 17 23.20 0.92 19.12
CA GLU A 17 24.19 -0.07 19.57
C GLU A 17 23.53 -1.42 19.97
N VAL A 18 22.36 -1.35 20.61
CA VAL A 18 21.59 -2.55 20.99
C VAL A 18 21.10 -3.31 19.75
N GLN A 19 20.63 -2.60 18.72
CA GLN A 19 20.20 -3.24 17.47
C GLN A 19 21.38 -3.86 16.71
N ARG A 20 22.55 -3.22 16.72
CA ARG A 20 23.78 -3.77 16.13
C ARG A 20 24.23 -5.04 16.85
N GLN A 21 24.18 -5.08 18.17
CA GLN A 21 24.47 -6.30 18.94
C GLN A 21 23.50 -7.44 18.61
N SER A 22 22.22 -7.12 18.45
CA SER A 22 21.22 -8.10 17.98
C SER A 22 21.54 -8.63 16.58
N PHE A 23 22.01 -7.76 15.68
CA PHE A 23 22.41 -8.17 14.33
C PHE A 23 23.68 -9.05 14.33
N GLU A 24 24.69 -8.73 15.13
CA GLU A 24 25.88 -9.59 15.26
C GLU A 24 25.53 -10.96 15.86
N LYS A 25 24.63 -10.98 16.85
CA LYS A 25 24.10 -12.24 17.38
C LYS A 25 23.36 -13.02 16.29
N PHE A 26 22.51 -12.37 15.51
CA PHE A 26 21.82 -12.97 14.38
C PHE A 26 22.81 -13.60 13.39
N LYS A 27 23.84 -12.86 12.96
CA LYS A 27 24.89 -13.37 12.07
C LYS A 27 25.56 -14.63 12.62
N SER A 28 25.95 -14.61 13.91
CA SER A 28 26.60 -15.76 14.53
C SER A 28 25.71 -17.01 14.67
N LEU A 29 24.38 -16.83 14.62
CA LEU A 29 23.42 -17.92 14.72
C LEU A 29 23.10 -18.53 13.35
N ILE A 30 23.13 -17.71 12.30
CA ILE A 30 22.78 -18.15 10.95
C ILE A 30 23.99 -18.62 10.16
N ASP A 31 25.16 -18.00 10.34
CA ASP A 31 26.44 -18.44 9.76
C ASP A 31 27.07 -19.53 10.65
N GLY A 32 26.60 -20.76 10.48
CA GLY A 32 26.94 -21.88 11.37
C GLY A 32 28.38 -22.36 11.21
N ASN A 33 28.96 -22.24 10.01
CA ASN A 33 30.33 -22.65 9.72
C ASN A 33 31.37 -21.52 9.89
N GLY A 34 30.91 -20.26 9.98
CA GLY A 34 31.75 -19.08 10.20
C GLY A 34 32.53 -18.61 8.97
N ASP A 35 32.10 -18.97 7.76
CA ASP A 35 32.77 -18.59 6.50
C ASP A 35 32.40 -17.18 6.01
N GLY A 36 31.51 -16.50 6.74
CA GLY A 36 31.04 -15.15 6.44
C GLY A 36 29.94 -15.10 5.38
N LYS A 37 29.39 -16.25 5.00
CA LYS A 37 28.27 -16.41 4.06
C LYS A 37 27.19 -17.25 4.72
N VAL A 38 26.00 -17.22 4.14
CA VAL A 38 24.90 -18.09 4.58
C VAL A 38 24.43 -18.94 3.43
N SER A 39 24.73 -20.23 3.48
CA SER A 39 24.20 -21.22 2.54
C SER A 39 22.69 -21.44 2.71
N PHE A 40 22.07 -22.10 1.73
CA PHE A 40 20.64 -22.46 1.83
C PHE A 40 20.38 -23.36 3.04
N GLU A 41 21.27 -24.32 3.31
CA GLU A 41 21.18 -25.22 4.46
C GLU A 41 21.21 -24.46 5.78
N GLU A 42 22.17 -23.54 5.94
CA GLU A 42 22.30 -22.69 7.14
C GLU A 42 21.07 -21.79 7.36
N TYR A 43 20.57 -21.17 6.29
CA TYR A 43 19.33 -20.40 6.31
C TYR A 43 18.13 -21.27 6.72
N PHE A 44 18.01 -22.46 6.13
CA PHE A 44 16.90 -23.37 6.36
C PHE A 44 16.90 -23.86 7.81
N ASP A 45 18.05 -24.30 8.31
CA ASP A 45 18.22 -24.73 9.69
C ASP A 45 17.85 -23.59 10.66
N TYR A 46 18.33 -22.38 10.41
CA TYR A 46 17.99 -21.21 11.22
C TYR A 46 16.47 -20.97 11.27
N ILE A 47 15.80 -20.90 10.12
CA ILE A 47 14.35 -20.67 10.04
C ILE A 47 13.56 -21.79 10.72
N SER A 48 13.97 -23.04 10.54
CA SER A 48 13.30 -24.17 11.17
C SER A 48 13.46 -24.17 12.68
N ILE A 49 14.66 -23.90 13.19
CA ILE A 49 14.95 -23.81 14.63
C ILE A 49 14.20 -22.63 15.27
N GLN A 50 14.14 -21.48 14.60
CA GLN A 50 13.45 -20.29 15.11
C GLN A 50 11.91 -20.34 14.93
N GLY A 51 11.36 -21.40 14.32
CA GLY A 51 9.92 -21.56 14.13
C GLY A 51 9.32 -20.73 13.00
N TYR A 52 10.14 -20.23 12.08
CA TYR A 52 9.74 -19.47 10.90
C TYR A 52 9.32 -20.37 9.71
N ASN A 53 8.89 -21.61 9.96
CA ASN A 53 8.52 -22.58 8.91
C ASN A 53 7.34 -22.14 8.01
N HIS A 54 6.65 -21.06 8.37
CA HIS A 54 5.59 -20.44 7.57
C HIS A 54 6.12 -19.50 6.48
N LEU A 55 7.42 -19.17 6.50
CA LEU A 55 8.02 -18.33 5.46
C LEU A 55 8.00 -19.05 4.11
N PRO A 56 7.86 -18.31 3.00
CA PRO A 56 7.84 -18.91 1.68
C PRO A 56 9.12 -19.70 1.42
N TRP A 57 8.98 -20.89 0.86
CA TRP A 57 10.12 -21.75 0.51
C TRP A 57 11.09 -21.07 -0.47
N ASN A 58 10.58 -20.14 -1.29
CA ASN A 58 11.36 -19.40 -2.28
C ASN A 58 12.02 -18.10 -1.74
N LEU A 59 11.88 -17.81 -0.43
CA LEU A 59 12.39 -16.58 0.16
C LEU A 59 13.93 -16.48 0.08
N PHE A 60 14.63 -17.62 0.18
CA PHE A 60 16.09 -17.63 0.02
C PHE A 60 16.50 -17.12 -1.37
N GLN A 61 15.88 -17.64 -2.43
CA GLN A 61 16.15 -17.20 -3.80
C GLN A 61 15.75 -15.74 -4.03
N LEU A 62 14.72 -15.25 -3.32
CA LEU A 62 14.32 -13.86 -3.38
C LEU A 62 15.31 -12.93 -2.68
N LEU A 63 16.02 -13.42 -1.66
CA LEU A 63 17.07 -12.70 -0.93
C LEU A 63 18.39 -12.71 -1.72
N ASP A 64 18.81 -13.87 -2.22
CA ASP A 64 20.00 -14.10 -3.07
C ASP A 64 19.84 -13.45 -4.45
N GLU A 65 20.03 -12.13 -4.49
CA GLU A 65 19.74 -11.28 -5.65
C GLU A 65 20.62 -11.61 -6.84
N ASN A 66 21.87 -11.97 -6.55
CA ASN A 66 22.89 -12.30 -7.54
C ASN A 66 22.93 -13.80 -7.87
N SER A 67 22.07 -14.61 -7.24
CA SER A 67 21.97 -16.06 -7.46
C SER A 67 23.30 -16.79 -7.29
N ARG A 68 24.13 -16.38 -6.33
CA ARG A 68 25.41 -17.02 -6.04
C ARG A 68 25.26 -18.28 -5.19
N GLY A 69 24.06 -18.57 -4.71
CA GLY A 69 23.74 -19.73 -3.88
C GLY A 69 24.05 -19.53 -2.40
N TYR A 70 24.31 -18.30 -1.97
CA TYR A 70 24.53 -17.93 -0.57
C TYR A 70 24.10 -16.48 -0.35
N LEU A 71 23.67 -16.15 0.87
CA LEU A 71 23.41 -14.78 1.29
C LEU A 71 24.70 -14.13 1.75
N ASP A 72 25.00 -12.96 1.21
CA ASP A 72 26.06 -12.08 1.70
C ASP A 72 25.55 -11.13 2.81
N PHE A 73 26.41 -10.20 3.20
CA PHE A 73 26.11 -9.24 4.24
C PHE A 73 24.84 -8.42 3.98
N GLU A 74 24.64 -7.88 2.77
CA GLU A 74 23.50 -7.02 2.45
C GLU A 74 22.20 -7.82 2.38
N GLU A 75 22.29 -9.05 1.88
CA GLU A 75 21.18 -10.01 1.81
C GLU A 75 20.79 -10.47 3.23
N CYS A 76 21.75 -10.69 4.12
CA CYS A 76 21.53 -10.96 5.54
C CYS A 76 20.93 -9.75 6.29
N VAL A 77 21.37 -8.53 5.99
CA VAL A 77 20.75 -7.30 6.53
C VAL A 77 19.28 -7.23 6.14
N THR A 78 18.96 -7.60 4.90
CA THR A 78 17.58 -7.65 4.41
C THR A 78 16.74 -8.68 5.16
N LEU A 79 17.25 -9.91 5.33
CA LEU A 79 16.57 -10.95 6.12
C LEU A 79 16.36 -10.51 7.59
N PHE A 80 17.39 -9.93 8.22
CA PHE A 80 17.30 -9.44 9.59
C PHE A 80 16.25 -8.32 9.73
N TYR A 81 16.22 -7.39 8.79
CA TYR A 81 15.20 -6.34 8.73
C TYR A 81 13.80 -6.95 8.59
N MET A 82 13.63 -7.96 7.74
CA MET A 82 12.34 -8.63 7.55
C MET A 82 11.83 -9.30 8.83
N ILE A 83 12.72 -10.00 9.55
CA ILE A 83 12.40 -10.66 10.82
C ILE A 83 12.10 -9.62 11.91
N THR A 84 13.01 -8.67 12.12
CA THR A 84 12.96 -7.73 13.25
C THR A 84 11.79 -6.75 13.13
N CYS A 85 11.48 -6.32 11.90
CA CYS A 85 10.37 -5.41 11.66
C CYS A 85 9.05 -6.13 11.33
N ASN A 86 9.00 -7.46 11.50
CA ASN A 86 7.83 -8.29 11.18
C ASN A 86 7.25 -7.98 9.79
N ARG A 87 8.12 -7.87 8.78
CA ARG A 87 7.75 -7.52 7.39
C ARG A 87 7.30 -8.73 6.57
N PHE A 88 7.03 -9.86 7.21
CA PHE A 88 6.45 -11.04 6.57
C PHE A 88 4.93 -10.89 6.44
N VAL A 89 4.50 -10.00 5.55
CA VAL A 89 3.08 -9.77 5.30
C VAL A 89 2.64 -10.64 4.13
N PHE A 90 1.72 -11.55 4.42
CA PHE A 90 1.17 -12.44 3.42
C PHE A 90 -0.13 -11.89 2.86
N CYS A 91 -0.33 -12.04 1.56
CA CYS A 91 -1.61 -11.79 0.92
C CYS A 91 -2.60 -12.89 1.33
N GLY A 92 -3.78 -12.48 1.85
CA GLY A 92 -4.88 -13.40 2.15
C GLY A 92 -5.81 -13.70 0.97
N GLY A 93 -5.43 -13.33 -0.26
CA GLY A 93 -6.26 -13.38 -1.46
C GLY A 93 -6.18 -14.69 -2.28
N ASN A 94 -7.19 -14.88 -3.13
CA ASN A 94 -7.47 -16.05 -3.98
C ASN A 94 -6.28 -16.48 -4.87
N ASP A 95 -5.51 -17.49 -4.45
CA ASP A 95 -4.50 -18.22 -5.26
C ASP A 95 -3.46 -17.34 -5.98
N CYS A 96 -3.10 -16.18 -5.42
CA CYS A 96 -2.04 -15.34 -5.99
C CYS A 96 -0.69 -16.06 -5.97
N LYS A 97 0.08 -15.89 -7.05
CA LYS A 97 1.37 -16.58 -7.26
C LYS A 97 2.43 -16.08 -6.31
N SER A 98 2.30 -14.84 -5.83
CA SER A 98 3.22 -14.21 -4.90
C SER A 98 2.54 -13.90 -3.56
N PRO A 99 2.41 -14.91 -2.67
CA PRO A 99 1.71 -14.75 -1.41
C PRO A 99 2.45 -13.84 -0.42
N LEU A 100 3.74 -13.54 -0.62
CA LEU A 100 4.50 -12.64 0.23
C LEU A 100 4.55 -11.23 -0.40
N LEU A 101 4.17 -10.22 0.38
CA LEU A 101 4.17 -8.81 -0.02
C LEU A 101 5.55 -8.21 0.21
N LEU A 102 6.37 -8.24 -0.85
CA LEU A 102 7.77 -7.82 -0.85
C LEU A 102 7.99 -6.33 -1.17
N GLY A 103 6.93 -5.53 -1.10
CA GLY A 103 6.95 -4.09 -1.32
C GLY A 103 6.63 -3.34 -0.03
N LEU A 104 7.11 -2.09 0.10
CA LEU A 104 6.88 -1.28 1.29
C LEU A 104 5.40 -0.90 1.50
N HIS A 105 4.59 -1.05 0.46
CA HIS A 105 3.21 -0.60 0.42
C HIS A 105 2.18 -1.66 0.84
N PHE A 106 2.61 -2.86 1.23
CA PHE A 106 1.73 -3.95 1.72
C PHE A 106 0.52 -4.25 0.82
N VAL A 107 0.69 -4.05 -0.49
CA VAL A 107 -0.36 -4.28 -1.48
C VAL A 107 0.07 -5.42 -2.38
N CYS A 108 -0.80 -6.42 -2.48
CA CYS A 108 -0.65 -7.48 -3.46
C CYS A 108 -1.02 -6.90 -4.83
N VAL A 109 -0.07 -6.64 -5.72
CA VAL A 109 -0.39 -6.14 -7.08
C VAL A 109 -1.29 -7.12 -7.83
N GLU A 110 -1.13 -8.43 -7.60
CA GLU A 110 -1.97 -9.46 -8.24
C GLU A 110 -3.42 -9.46 -7.71
N CYS A 111 -3.64 -9.21 -6.42
CA CYS A 111 -4.99 -9.18 -5.83
C CYS A 111 -5.61 -7.78 -5.76
N TYR A 112 -4.81 -6.72 -5.81
CA TYR A 112 -5.28 -5.35 -5.67
C TYR A 112 -5.82 -4.85 -7.00
N ARG A 113 -7.14 -4.96 -7.13
CA ARG A 113 -7.90 -4.26 -8.15
C ARG A 113 -8.77 -3.22 -7.48
N ALA A 114 -8.25 -2.01 -7.37
CA ALA A 114 -9.09 -0.89 -6.98
C ALA A 114 -10.18 -0.69 -8.02
N THR A 115 -11.40 -0.49 -7.53
CA THR A 115 -12.57 -0.23 -8.35
C THR A 115 -13.14 1.15 -8.02
N MET A 116 -14.04 1.64 -8.87
CA MET A 116 -14.79 2.86 -8.57
C MET A 116 -15.62 2.74 -7.28
N LYS A 117 -16.05 1.53 -6.93
CA LYS A 117 -16.69 1.23 -5.63
C LYS A 117 -15.80 1.59 -4.45
N ASP A 118 -14.52 1.22 -4.52
CA ASP A 118 -13.56 1.52 -3.46
C ASP A 118 -13.31 3.03 -3.35
N LEU A 119 -13.34 3.74 -4.49
CA LEU A 119 -13.25 5.20 -4.50
C LEU A 119 -14.48 5.88 -3.91
N VAL A 120 -15.69 5.43 -4.22
CA VAL A 120 -16.93 5.95 -3.62
C VAL A 120 -16.86 5.80 -2.10
N LYS A 121 -16.45 4.62 -1.61
CA LYS A 121 -16.27 4.37 -0.16
C LYS A 121 -15.18 5.25 0.46
N THR A 122 -14.09 5.48 -0.27
CA THR A 122 -13.01 6.38 0.17
C THR A 122 -13.52 7.83 0.26
N ALA A 123 -14.26 8.28 -0.74
CA ALA A 123 -14.87 9.61 -0.78
C ALA A 123 -15.92 9.79 0.32
N GLU A 124 -16.68 8.74 0.65
CA GLU A 124 -17.59 8.73 1.79
C GLU A 124 -16.87 8.97 3.11
N LEU A 125 -15.81 8.21 3.38
CA LEU A 125 -15.00 8.40 4.58
C LEU A 125 -14.35 9.78 4.63
N TYR A 126 -13.85 10.27 3.49
CA TYR A 126 -13.31 11.61 3.35
C TYR A 126 -14.37 12.66 3.71
N TYR A 127 -15.56 12.59 3.11
CA TYR A 127 -16.66 13.51 3.38
C TYR A 127 -17.09 13.46 4.85
N GLN A 128 -17.29 12.27 5.42
CA GLN A 128 -17.72 12.09 6.81
C GLN A 128 -16.75 12.72 7.81
N LYS A 129 -15.44 12.52 7.60
CA LYS A 129 -14.36 13.02 8.47
C LYS A 129 -14.00 14.49 8.22
N SER A 130 -14.50 15.10 7.15
CA SER A 130 -14.17 16.46 6.78
C SER A 130 -14.86 17.51 7.65
N SER A 131 -14.26 18.70 7.71
CA SER A 131 -14.82 19.88 8.39
C SER A 131 -16.13 20.34 7.75
N SER A 132 -16.89 21.20 8.46
CA SER A 132 -18.11 21.82 7.94
C SER A 132 -17.89 22.48 6.58
N ASP A 133 -16.80 23.21 6.43
CA ASP A 133 -16.53 24.02 5.24
C ASP A 133 -16.31 23.13 4.01
N ILE A 134 -15.64 21.99 4.18
CA ILE A 134 -15.45 21.01 3.10
C ILE A 134 -16.79 20.36 2.75
N LYS A 135 -17.64 20.05 3.75
CA LYS A 135 -18.98 19.49 3.50
C LYS A 135 -19.87 20.47 2.75
N THR A 136 -19.83 21.76 3.11
CA THR A 136 -20.53 22.83 2.39
C THR A 136 -20.01 22.95 0.96
N ALA A 137 -18.70 23.01 0.75
CA ALA A 137 -18.12 23.09 -0.59
C ALA A 137 -18.47 21.86 -1.46
N ALA A 138 -18.57 20.69 -0.85
CA ALA A 138 -18.97 19.47 -1.54
C ALA A 138 -20.47 19.47 -1.89
N TRP A 139 -21.31 20.00 -1.01
CA TRP A 139 -22.72 20.24 -1.31
C TRP A 139 -22.91 21.26 -2.44
N ASP A 140 -22.20 22.38 -2.39
CA ASP A 140 -22.22 23.40 -3.46
C ASP A 140 -21.75 22.82 -4.79
N PHE A 141 -20.75 21.92 -4.75
CA PHE A 141 -20.32 21.18 -5.92
C PHE A 141 -21.44 20.29 -6.47
N PHE A 142 -22.13 19.51 -5.63
CA PHE A 142 -23.28 18.70 -6.06
C PHE A 142 -24.36 19.55 -6.73
N MET A 143 -24.76 20.65 -6.09
CA MET A 143 -25.77 21.57 -6.63
C MET A 143 -25.35 22.22 -7.95
N SER A 144 -24.03 22.35 -8.19
CA SER A 144 -23.53 22.89 -9.47
C SER A 144 -23.63 21.90 -10.64
N LEU A 145 -23.85 20.61 -10.36
CA LEU A 145 -24.15 19.59 -11.36
C LEU A 145 -25.66 19.37 -11.50
N ASP A 146 -26.40 19.34 -10.39
CA ASP A 146 -27.87 19.15 -10.35
C ASP A 146 -28.61 20.43 -10.78
N ASN A 147 -28.58 20.73 -12.09
CA ASN A 147 -29.15 21.95 -12.65
C ASN A 147 -30.67 22.02 -12.54
N ASN A 148 -31.35 20.86 -12.60
CA ASN A 148 -32.81 20.80 -12.52
C ASN A 148 -33.33 20.68 -11.07
N ASN A 149 -32.45 20.50 -10.08
CA ASN A 149 -32.73 20.32 -8.65
C ASN A 149 -33.63 19.11 -8.37
N ASP A 150 -33.47 18.01 -9.12
CA ASP A 150 -34.21 16.77 -8.89
C ASP A 150 -33.53 15.84 -7.85
N GLY A 151 -32.40 16.28 -7.28
CA GLY A 151 -31.68 15.60 -6.21
C GLY A 151 -30.72 14.52 -6.71
N LYS A 152 -30.46 14.46 -8.02
CA LYS A 152 -29.55 13.52 -8.68
C LYS A 152 -28.94 14.18 -9.92
N VAL A 153 -27.90 13.58 -10.47
CA VAL A 153 -27.23 14.14 -11.66
C VAL A 153 -27.41 13.20 -12.84
N SER A 154 -28.06 13.68 -13.90
CA SER A 154 -28.20 12.96 -15.16
C SER A 154 -26.90 12.98 -15.98
N LEU A 155 -26.76 12.06 -16.93
CA LEU A 155 -25.65 12.06 -17.88
C LEU A 155 -25.52 13.40 -18.63
N HIS A 156 -26.64 14.04 -18.97
CA HIS A 156 -26.63 15.32 -19.68
C HIS A 156 -26.04 16.44 -18.82
N GLU A 157 -26.46 16.54 -17.57
CA GLU A 157 -25.94 17.50 -16.60
C GLU A 157 -24.46 17.28 -16.33
N PHE A 158 -24.06 16.03 -16.14
CA PHE A 158 -22.66 15.65 -15.97
C PHE A 158 -21.79 16.08 -17.16
N LEU A 159 -22.20 15.76 -18.40
CA LEU A 159 -21.43 16.10 -19.60
C LEU A 159 -21.36 17.62 -19.81
N GLY A 160 -22.45 18.34 -19.55
CA GLY A 160 -22.47 19.80 -19.58
C GLY A 160 -21.45 20.40 -18.61
N PHE A 161 -21.50 19.96 -17.35
CA PHE A 161 -20.56 20.41 -16.32
C PHE A 161 -19.10 20.12 -16.69
N MET A 162 -18.80 18.90 -17.17
CA MET A 162 -17.43 18.52 -17.54
C MET A 162 -16.89 19.35 -18.70
N CYS A 163 -17.73 19.66 -19.68
CA CYS A 163 -17.39 20.54 -20.79
C CYS A 163 -17.07 21.96 -20.28
N ASP A 164 -17.98 22.53 -19.48
CA ASP A 164 -17.88 23.91 -18.98
C ASP A 164 -16.67 24.13 -18.06
N LYS A 165 -16.28 23.11 -17.29
CA LYS A 165 -15.11 23.16 -16.40
C LYS A 165 -13.80 22.70 -17.04
N GLY A 166 -13.83 22.25 -18.30
CA GLY A 166 -12.64 21.80 -19.03
C GLY A 166 -12.11 20.43 -18.59
N HIS A 167 -12.92 19.61 -17.93
CA HIS A 167 -12.58 18.24 -17.51
C HIS A 167 -12.80 17.22 -18.63
N VAL A 168 -12.24 17.49 -19.82
CA VAL A 168 -12.53 16.76 -21.07
C VAL A 168 -12.28 15.25 -20.95
N LYS A 169 -11.24 14.81 -20.21
CA LYS A 169 -10.94 13.38 -20.01
C LYS A 169 -12.02 12.65 -19.19
N MET A 170 -12.66 13.34 -18.24
CA MET A 170 -13.74 12.79 -17.41
C MET A 170 -15.12 12.97 -18.08
N GLY A 171 -15.24 13.88 -19.04
CA GLY A 171 -16.48 14.18 -19.76
C GLY A 171 -16.91 13.13 -20.78
N THR A 172 -16.89 11.85 -20.40
CA THR A 172 -17.34 10.75 -21.27
C THR A 172 -18.51 9.99 -20.62
N SER A 173 -19.38 9.44 -21.46
CA SER A 173 -20.47 8.56 -20.97
C SER A 173 -19.93 7.30 -20.29
N GLN A 174 -18.73 6.85 -20.67
CA GLN A 174 -18.08 5.70 -20.04
C GLN A 174 -17.69 6.01 -18.59
N PHE A 175 -17.03 7.15 -18.36
CA PHE A 175 -16.64 7.56 -17.01
C PHE A 175 -17.84 7.85 -16.11
N PHE A 176 -18.95 8.38 -16.68
CA PHE A 176 -20.21 8.51 -15.95
C PHE A 176 -20.72 7.15 -15.45
N LYS A 177 -20.75 6.13 -16.32
CA LYS A 177 -21.18 4.77 -15.94
C LYS A 177 -20.27 4.13 -14.90
N GLU A 178 -19.00 4.51 -14.90
CA GLU A 178 -18.04 4.07 -13.90
C GLU A 178 -18.29 4.70 -12.53
N LEU A 179 -18.81 5.93 -12.47
CA LEU A 179 -19.26 6.59 -11.25
C LEU A 179 -20.63 6.08 -10.76
N ASP A 180 -21.54 5.75 -11.69
CA ASP A 180 -22.88 5.20 -11.45
C ASP A 180 -22.77 3.75 -10.95
N ASN A 181 -22.59 3.62 -9.64
CA ASN A 181 -22.19 2.41 -8.96
C ASN A 181 -23.33 1.39 -8.86
N ASP A 182 -24.55 1.88 -8.67
CA ASP A 182 -25.76 1.05 -8.64
C ASP A 182 -26.38 0.84 -10.02
N ASN A 183 -25.86 1.51 -11.06
CA ASN A 183 -26.30 1.46 -12.45
C ASN A 183 -27.76 1.91 -12.61
N ASN A 184 -28.20 2.87 -11.79
CA ASN A 184 -29.55 3.41 -11.85
C ASN A 184 -29.73 4.46 -12.97
N GLY A 185 -28.64 4.84 -13.65
CA GLY A 185 -28.63 5.80 -14.76
C GLY A 185 -28.49 7.27 -14.33
N THR A 186 -28.26 7.52 -13.05
CA THR A 186 -28.07 8.86 -12.45
C THR A 186 -26.99 8.79 -11.38
N LEU A 187 -26.35 9.93 -11.05
CA LEU A 187 -25.40 9.99 -9.94
C LEU A 187 -26.09 10.58 -8.71
N GLU A 188 -26.14 9.79 -7.64
CA GLU A 188 -26.56 10.25 -6.33
C GLU A 188 -25.45 11.03 -5.62
N PHE A 189 -25.79 11.68 -4.51
CA PHE A 189 -24.88 12.54 -3.76
C PHE A 189 -23.50 11.90 -3.50
N MET A 190 -23.46 10.64 -3.05
CA MET A 190 -22.20 9.96 -2.72
C MET A 190 -21.36 9.59 -3.94
N GLU A 191 -21.97 9.34 -5.09
CA GLU A 191 -21.28 9.09 -6.35
C GLU A 191 -20.69 10.39 -6.90
N VAL A 192 -21.39 11.51 -6.73
CA VAL A 192 -20.86 12.84 -7.01
C VAL A 192 -19.75 13.22 -6.01
N MET A 193 -19.81 12.79 -4.75
CA MET A 193 -18.69 12.97 -3.81
C MET A 193 -17.44 12.23 -4.27
N ALA A 194 -17.58 11.06 -4.90
CA ALA A 194 -16.46 10.36 -5.50
C ALA A 194 -15.82 11.21 -6.60
N LEU A 195 -16.63 11.80 -7.49
CA LEU A 195 -16.16 12.73 -8.51
C LEU A 195 -15.46 13.96 -7.90
N TYR A 196 -16.06 14.60 -6.89
CA TYR A 196 -15.47 15.73 -6.18
C TYR A 196 -14.10 15.38 -5.59
N TYR A 197 -14.01 14.22 -4.93
CA TYR A 197 -12.76 13.70 -4.38
C TYR A 197 -11.72 13.43 -5.47
N ILE A 198 -12.11 12.85 -6.62
CA ILE A 198 -11.22 12.60 -7.76
C ILE A 198 -10.62 13.91 -8.29
N ILE A 199 -11.44 14.94 -8.49
CA ILE A 199 -10.99 16.25 -8.98
C ILE A 199 -10.07 16.92 -7.95
N LYS A 200 -10.48 16.95 -6.67
CA LYS A 200 -9.72 17.60 -5.59
C LYS A 200 -8.38 16.94 -5.30
N SER A 201 -8.32 15.61 -5.39
CA SER A 201 -7.08 14.86 -5.16
C SER A 201 -6.17 14.79 -6.38
N GLY A 202 -6.61 15.29 -7.54
CA GLY A 202 -5.80 15.30 -8.76
C GLY A 202 -5.49 13.90 -9.30
N ARG A 203 -6.43 12.95 -9.12
CA ARG A 203 -6.21 11.55 -9.52
C ARG A 203 -5.91 11.44 -11.01
N PRO A 204 -4.83 10.74 -11.41
CA PRO A 204 -4.35 10.73 -12.77
C PRO A 204 -5.10 9.73 -13.65
N PHE A 205 -5.00 9.98 -14.95
CA PHE A 205 -5.26 9.00 -16.00
C PHE A 205 -3.95 8.40 -16.48
N CYS A 206 -3.99 7.14 -16.88
CA CYS A 206 -2.85 6.43 -17.45
C CYS A 206 -2.32 7.16 -18.69
N GLY A 207 -1.00 7.30 -18.82
CA GLY A 207 -0.38 7.89 -20.01
C GLY A 207 -0.29 6.96 -21.21
N GLY A 208 -0.34 5.65 -20.99
CA GLY A 208 -0.33 4.65 -22.06
C GLY A 208 -1.71 4.41 -22.64
N CYS A 209 -2.65 3.93 -21.82
CA CYS A 209 -3.99 3.53 -22.27
C CYS A 209 -5.08 4.57 -22.03
N ALA A 210 -4.78 5.74 -21.46
CA ALA A 210 -5.74 6.79 -21.12
C ALA A 210 -6.86 6.39 -20.12
N GLU A 211 -6.84 5.18 -19.57
CA GLU A 211 -7.78 4.72 -18.55
C GLU A 211 -7.60 5.47 -17.22
N PHE A 212 -8.71 5.67 -16.51
CA PHE A 212 -8.68 6.24 -15.18
C PHE A 212 -8.02 5.27 -14.17
N ILE A 213 -7.23 5.79 -13.24
CA ILE A 213 -6.55 4.97 -12.22
C ILE A 213 -7.27 5.13 -10.88
N PRO A 214 -8.21 4.21 -10.53
CA PRO A 214 -8.95 4.31 -9.27
C PRO A 214 -8.09 3.97 -8.05
N GLY A 215 -6.96 3.28 -8.26
CA GLY A 215 -6.04 2.86 -7.21
C GLY A 215 -5.45 4.01 -6.40
N MET A 216 -5.10 3.71 -5.15
CA MET A 216 -4.30 4.61 -4.31
C MET A 216 -2.85 4.70 -4.80
N TYR A 217 -2.39 3.65 -5.48
CA TYR A 217 -1.10 3.58 -6.13
C TYR A 217 -1.33 3.92 -7.60
N PHE A 218 -0.67 4.97 -8.09
CA PHE A 218 -0.86 5.50 -9.45
C PHE A 218 -0.19 4.61 -10.52
N THR A 219 -0.45 3.31 -10.46
CA THR A 219 -0.02 2.31 -11.43
C THR A 219 -1.23 1.85 -12.20
N CYS A 220 -1.15 1.89 -13.53
CA CYS A 220 -2.20 1.35 -14.38
C CYS A 220 -2.08 -0.18 -14.45
N SER A 221 -3.01 -0.90 -13.83
CA SER A 221 -3.05 -2.37 -13.85
C SER A 221 -3.16 -2.93 -15.27
N VAL A 222 -3.92 -2.28 -16.15
CA VAL A 222 -4.06 -2.70 -17.56
C VAL A 222 -2.73 -2.65 -18.31
N CYS A 223 -1.94 -1.58 -18.13
CA CYS A 223 -0.64 -1.47 -18.78
C CYS A 223 0.39 -2.44 -18.18
N PHE A 224 0.34 -2.63 -16.85
CA PHE A 224 1.16 -3.59 -16.15
C PHE A 224 0.90 -5.03 -16.63
N ASP A 225 -0.37 -5.45 -16.69
CA ASP A 225 -0.78 -6.79 -17.14
C ASP A 225 -0.37 -7.06 -18.61
N ASN A 226 -0.27 -6.01 -19.43
CA ASN A 226 0.15 -6.09 -20.83
C ASN A 226 1.68 -6.02 -21.03
N GLY A 227 2.47 -5.94 -19.96
CA GLY A 227 3.94 -5.90 -20.04
C GLY A 227 4.51 -4.60 -20.62
N ASN A 228 3.79 -3.49 -20.50
CA ASN A 228 4.30 -2.18 -20.92
C ASN A 228 5.04 -1.50 -19.76
N ASP A 229 6.37 -1.39 -19.86
CA ASP A 229 7.28 -0.79 -18.85
C ASP A 229 7.15 0.73 -18.66
N LEU A 230 6.09 1.38 -19.16
CA LEU A 230 5.91 2.83 -19.00
C LEU A 230 5.34 3.17 -17.62
N PHE A 231 6.19 3.75 -16.76
CA PHE A 231 5.80 4.48 -15.56
C PHE A 231 4.69 5.50 -15.89
N CYS A 232 3.44 5.19 -15.54
CA CYS A 232 2.27 5.93 -16.00
C CYS A 232 1.64 6.80 -14.90
N PRO A 233 2.07 8.08 -14.83
CA PRO A 233 1.08 9.15 -14.78
C PRO A 233 1.30 10.14 -15.93
N SER A 234 0.24 10.44 -16.69
CA SER A 234 0.24 11.43 -17.79
C SER A 234 0.37 12.89 -17.36
N SER A 235 0.60 13.12 -16.08
CA SER A 235 0.73 14.43 -15.46
C SER A 235 1.64 14.29 -14.26
N SER A 236 2.60 15.19 -14.12
CA SER A 236 3.39 15.37 -12.90
C SER A 236 2.43 15.66 -11.74
N VAL A 237 1.97 14.61 -11.05
CA VAL A 237 1.26 14.73 -9.78
C VAL A 237 2.30 15.26 -8.80
N THR A 238 2.45 16.58 -8.77
CA THR A 238 3.07 17.23 -7.63
C THR A 238 2.01 17.12 -6.54
N ILE A 239 2.30 16.34 -5.50
CA ILE A 239 1.54 16.38 -4.26
C ILE A 239 1.79 17.77 -3.66
N THR A 240 1.12 18.80 -4.18
CA THR A 240 1.16 20.13 -3.60
C THR A 240 0.22 20.11 -2.40
N GLN A 241 0.85 20.01 -1.23
CA GLN A 241 0.27 20.02 0.11
C GLN A 241 -0.38 18.71 0.56
N GLU A 242 0.33 18.01 1.46
CA GLU A 242 -0.34 17.26 2.51
C GLU A 242 -1.44 18.15 3.11
N PRO A 243 -2.67 17.65 3.33
CA PRO A 243 -3.60 18.37 4.18
C PRO A 243 -2.93 18.50 5.54
N THR A 244 -2.50 19.71 5.87
CA THR A 244 -2.01 20.11 7.18
C THR A 244 -3.15 19.96 8.18
N SER A 245 -3.36 18.73 8.63
CA SER A 245 -4.13 18.41 9.83
C SER A 245 -3.68 17.03 10.27
N THR A 246 -2.71 17.05 11.19
CA THR A 246 -2.30 15.91 12.01
C THR A 246 -3.50 15.39 12.79
N THR A 247 -4.32 14.53 12.21
CA THR A 247 -5.14 13.53 12.94
C THR A 247 -5.87 12.63 11.94
N ASN A 248 -5.66 11.31 12.08
CA ASN A 248 -6.41 10.22 11.46
C ASN A 248 -5.90 9.68 10.10
N ALA A 249 -4.62 9.34 10.03
CA ALA A 249 -4.14 8.32 9.10
C ALA A 249 -4.34 6.91 9.71
N VAL A 250 -4.95 6.02 8.93
CA VAL A 250 -4.97 4.55 9.10
C VAL A 250 -5.48 4.04 10.46
N VAL A 251 -6.77 3.68 10.52
CA VAL A 251 -7.20 2.70 11.52
C VAL A 251 -6.57 1.37 11.11
N LEU A 252 -5.44 1.04 11.74
CA LEU A 252 -4.90 -0.31 11.70
C LEU A 252 -5.95 -1.24 12.32
N TYR A 253 -6.36 -2.24 11.55
CA TYR A 253 -7.22 -3.31 12.01
C TYR A 253 -6.46 -4.06 13.12
N GLU A 254 -6.88 -3.93 14.38
CA GLU A 254 -6.40 -4.81 15.45
C GLU A 254 -7.06 -6.19 15.27
N PRO A 255 -6.32 -7.27 14.94
CA PRO A 255 -6.90 -8.59 14.97
C PRO A 255 -7.16 -8.98 16.42
N LYS A 256 -8.45 -9.19 16.75
CA LYS A 256 -8.89 -9.82 17.99
C LYS A 256 -8.08 -11.09 18.23
N THR A 257 -7.47 -11.15 19.41
CA THR A 257 -6.70 -12.28 19.91
C THR A 257 -7.49 -13.58 19.80
N ARG A 258 -7.02 -14.49 18.96
CA ARG A 258 -7.42 -15.91 19.02
C ARG A 258 -6.34 -16.63 19.81
N THR A 259 -6.68 -16.97 21.04
CA THR A 259 -5.88 -17.76 21.97
C THR A 259 -5.45 -19.07 21.31
N SER A 260 -4.14 -19.25 21.17
CA SER A 260 -3.49 -20.55 21.02
C SER A 260 -2.25 -20.51 21.89
N ASP A 261 -2.45 -20.82 23.16
CA ASP A 261 -1.40 -21.11 24.12
C ASP A 261 -0.48 -22.19 23.56
N HIS A 262 0.77 -21.83 23.26
CA HIS A 262 1.99 -22.66 23.28
C HIS A 262 3.10 -22.13 22.35
N VAL A 263 3.50 -20.85 22.45
CA VAL A 263 4.85 -20.41 22.03
C VAL A 263 5.28 -19.19 22.88
N TYR A 264 5.47 -19.37 24.17
CA TYR A 264 6.17 -18.40 25.03
C TYR A 264 7.15 -19.15 25.92
N SER A 265 8.41 -19.23 25.49
CA SER A 265 9.50 -19.58 26.41
C SER A 265 10.94 -19.23 25.98
N LEU A 266 11.18 -18.35 24.98
CA LEU A 266 12.55 -17.88 24.69
C LEU A 266 12.67 -16.38 24.31
N LEU A 267 11.78 -15.53 24.83
CA LEU A 267 11.83 -14.07 24.65
C LEU A 267 11.85 -13.30 25.98
N GLU A 268 12.57 -13.82 26.99
CA GLU A 268 12.78 -13.14 28.29
C GLU A 268 14.26 -12.93 28.66
N VAL A 269 15.07 -12.36 27.76
CA VAL A 269 16.40 -11.82 28.17
C VAL A 269 16.66 -10.38 27.70
N ALA A 270 15.73 -9.64 27.08
CA ALA A 270 16.04 -8.25 26.72
C ALA A 270 14.86 -7.27 26.61
N ILE A 271 13.83 -7.35 27.47
CA ILE A 271 12.93 -6.21 27.68
C ILE A 271 12.71 -6.01 29.18
N GLY A 272 13.70 -5.37 29.80
CA GLY A 272 13.57 -4.73 31.11
C GLY A 272 14.26 -3.39 31.00
N THR A 273 13.47 -2.31 30.96
CA THR A 273 13.85 -0.89 30.83
C THR A 273 14.08 -0.32 29.42
N ALA A 274 12.99 -0.10 28.68
CA ALA A 274 12.78 1.11 27.87
C ALA A 274 11.33 1.17 27.39
N VAL A 275 10.41 1.41 28.32
CA VAL A 275 9.11 2.00 28.00
C VAL A 275 9.42 3.44 27.60
N GLY A 276 9.20 3.80 26.33
CA GLY A 276 9.35 5.16 25.83
C GLY A 276 10.36 5.28 24.69
N ASN A 277 9.90 5.06 23.47
CA ASN A 277 9.84 6.14 22.48
C ASN A 277 9.16 5.62 21.21
N LEU A 278 8.04 6.27 20.92
CA LEU A 278 7.32 6.16 19.66
C LEU A 278 8.27 6.41 18.50
N CYS A 279 8.22 5.49 17.54
CA CYS A 279 8.79 5.66 16.21
C CYS A 279 8.04 6.81 15.52
N THR A 280 8.53 8.04 15.74
CA THR A 280 8.30 9.17 14.85
C THR A 280 9.55 9.26 14.01
N ILE A 281 9.42 9.06 12.70
CA ILE A 281 10.15 9.71 11.59
C ILE A 281 9.91 8.87 10.33
N LEU A 282 9.23 9.54 9.38
CA LEU A 282 8.89 9.18 7.99
C LEU A 282 7.67 8.27 7.81
#